data_AF-A0A415S7G8-F1
#
_entry.id   AF-A0A415S7G8-F1
#
_cell.length_a   1.000
_cell.length_b   1.000
_cell.length_c   1.000
_cell.angle_alpha   90.00
_cell.angle_beta   90.00
_cell.angle_gamma   90.00
#
_symmetry.space_group_name_H-M   'P 1'
#
loop_
_entity.id
_entity.type
_entity.pdbx_description
1 polymer ?
#
loop_
_entity_poly.entity_id
_entity_poly.type
_entity_poly.pdbx_seq_one_letter_code
_entity_poly.pdbx_strand_id
1 'polypeptide(L)'
;MDDYLGSLKSLITRGMFRAITAHKEIFRDNPNISIALAYLNSATSYFASAEALYYSNPETCENIFLADVFHCFSVFEKEFLDNVRTNHSHQWTDVEFQRLRDSFMSSPFRFKDEKLFS
;
A
#
# COMPACT_ATOMS: atom_id res chain seq x y z
N MET A 1 -5.85 -17.17 17.51
CA MET A 1 -6.75 -16.38 16.65
C MET A 1 -6.43 -14.88 16.79
N ASP A 2 -6.34 -14.33 18.01
CA ASP A 2 -5.94 -12.92 18.25
C ASP A 2 -4.57 -12.51 17.66
N ASP A 3 -3.58 -13.41 17.73
CA ASP A 3 -2.22 -13.13 17.23
C ASP A 3 -2.14 -13.03 15.70
N TYR A 4 -3.01 -13.76 15.00
CA TYR A 4 -3.05 -13.77 13.54
C TYR A 4 -3.62 -12.45 12.99
N LEU A 5 -4.77 -12.02 13.49
CA LEU A 5 -5.40 -10.76 13.05
C LEU A 5 -4.53 -9.55 13.44
N GLY A 6 -3.89 -9.62 14.60
CA GLY A 6 -2.89 -8.64 15.04
C GLY A 6 -1.69 -8.56 14.07
N SER A 7 -1.16 -9.71 13.67
CA SER A 7 -0.06 -9.81 12.70
C SER A 7 -0.45 -9.24 11.33
N LEU A 8 -1.62 -9.63 10.81
CA LEU A 8 -2.12 -9.14 9.53
C LEU A 8 -2.30 -7.61 9.54
N LYS A 9 -2.94 -7.09 10.59
CA LYS A 9 -3.08 -5.65 10.80
C LYS A 9 -1.72 -4.95 10.84
N SER A 10 -0.76 -5.50 11.57
CA SER A 10 0.60 -4.95 11.67
C SER A 10 1.30 -4.89 10.31
N LEU A 11 1.22 -5.97 9.52
CA LEU A 11 1.82 -6.02 8.19
C LEU A 11 1.19 -5.01 7.24
N ILE A 12 -0.14 -4.98 7.14
CA ILE A 12 -0.86 -4.06 6.24
C ILE A 12 -0.62 -2.60 6.64
N THR A 13 -0.71 -2.26 7.92
CA THR A 13 -0.49 -0.89 8.39
C THR A 13 0.95 -0.42 8.15
N ARG A 14 1.95 -1.28 8.35
CA ARG A 14 3.35 -0.98 8.01
C ARG A 14 3.55 -0.85 6.50
N GLY A 15 2.96 -1.73 5.71
CA GLY A 15 2.95 -1.66 4.25
C GLY A 15 2.38 -0.34 3.75
N MET A 16 1.22 0.06 4.26
CA MET A 16 0.59 1.35 3.94
C MET A 16 1.46 2.54 4.33
N PHE A 17 2.08 2.52 5.51
CA PHE A 17 3.00 3.61 5.90
C PHE A 17 4.17 3.75 4.92
N ARG A 18 4.72 2.62 4.45
CA ARG A 18 5.79 2.60 3.45
C ARG A 18 5.30 3.07 2.08
N ALA A 19 4.11 2.66 1.64
CA ALA A 19 3.49 3.12 0.41
C ALA A 19 3.23 4.64 0.41
N ILE A 20 2.69 5.18 1.51
CA ILE A 20 2.52 6.62 1.74
C ILE A 20 3.87 7.34 1.60
N THR A 21 4.91 6.80 2.24
CA THR A 21 6.24 7.43 2.21
C THR A 21 6.84 7.40 0.80
N ALA A 22 6.66 6.31 0.06
CA ALA A 22 7.11 6.19 -1.34
C ALA A 22 6.39 7.20 -2.24
N HIS A 23 5.07 7.30 -2.12
CA HIS A 23 4.27 8.31 -2.83
C HIS A 23 4.73 9.72 -2.48
N LYS A 24 4.84 10.08 -1.20
CA LYS A 24 5.33 11.41 -0.80
C LYS A 24 6.73 11.74 -1.34
N GLU A 25 7.62 10.76 -1.47
CA GLU A 25 8.98 10.98 -1.98
C GLU A 25 9.00 11.22 -3.49
N ILE A 26 8.23 10.46 -4.29
CA ILE A 26 8.20 10.62 -5.76
C ILE A 26 7.52 11.93 -6.19
N PHE A 27 6.65 12.52 -5.35
CA PHE A 27 5.96 13.78 -5.61
C PHE A 27 6.67 15.04 -5.07
N ARG A 28 7.90 14.91 -4.55
CA ARG A 28 8.68 16.09 -4.12
C ARG A 28 9.15 16.90 -5.32
N ASP A 29 9.43 18.19 -5.11
CA ASP A 29 10.00 19.08 -6.13
C ASP A 29 11.33 18.56 -6.71
N ASN A 30 12.12 17.84 -5.90
CA ASN A 30 13.34 17.16 -6.32
C ASN A 30 13.35 15.73 -5.75
N PRO A 31 12.68 14.77 -6.42
CA PRO A 31 12.43 13.46 -5.87
C PRO A 31 13.70 12.60 -5.88
N ASN A 32 14.01 11.95 -4.76
CA ASN A 32 15.04 10.90 -4.75
C ASN A 32 14.42 9.56 -5.12
N ILE A 33 14.45 9.24 -6.42
CA ILE A 33 13.82 8.03 -6.97
C ILE A 33 14.32 6.75 -6.29
N SER A 34 15.61 6.65 -5.96
CA SER A 34 16.16 5.48 -5.27
C SER A 34 15.54 5.28 -3.88
N ILE A 35 15.32 6.37 -3.14
CA ILE A 35 14.67 6.32 -1.83
C ILE A 35 13.18 6.00 -1.97
N ALA A 36 12.51 6.58 -2.97
CA ALA A 36 11.12 6.30 -3.25
C ALA A 36 10.89 4.80 -3.59
N LEU A 37 11.75 4.24 -4.46
CA LEU A 37 11.76 2.81 -4.79
C LEU A 37 12.11 1.92 -3.59
N ALA A 38 13.02 2.33 -2.71
CA ALA A 38 13.34 1.58 -1.50
C ALA A 38 12.13 1.50 -0.55
N TYR A 39 11.37 2.59 -0.40
CA TYR A 39 10.13 2.58 0.36
C TYR A 39 9.04 1.73 -0.31
N LEU A 40 8.89 1.82 -1.64
CA LEU A 40 7.95 0.98 -2.38
C LEU A 40 8.29 -0.50 -2.19
N ASN A 41 9.54 -0.90 -2.38
CA ASN A 41 9.99 -2.29 -2.18
C ASN A 41 9.76 -2.78 -0.73
N SER A 42 9.94 -1.90 0.25
CA SER A 42 9.57 -2.21 1.63
C SER A 42 8.06 -2.42 1.79
N ALA A 43 7.23 -1.60 1.13
CA ALA A 43 5.77 -1.77 1.12
C ALA A 43 5.39 -3.10 0.47
N THR A 44 5.94 -3.41 -0.71
CA THR A 44 5.73 -4.68 -1.43
C THR A 44 6.02 -5.88 -0.55
N SER A 45 7.14 -5.84 0.19
CA SER A 45 7.52 -6.93 1.10
C SER A 45 6.49 -7.14 2.22
N TYR A 46 5.95 -6.06 2.79
CA TYR A 46 4.89 -6.14 3.80
C TYR A 46 3.57 -6.64 3.22
N PHE A 47 3.17 -6.14 2.05
CA PHE A 47 1.93 -6.55 1.38
C PHE A 47 1.96 -8.00 0.92
N ALA A 48 3.06 -8.46 0.31
CA ALA A 48 3.23 -9.85 -0.07
C ALA A 48 3.17 -10.78 1.15
N SER A 49 3.79 -10.39 2.27
CA SER A 49 3.72 -11.16 3.52
C SER A 49 2.30 -11.17 4.10
N ALA A 50 1.59 -10.04 4.05
CA ALA A 50 0.21 -9.93 4.50
C ALA A 50 -0.75 -10.75 3.63
N GLU A 51 -0.57 -10.74 2.32
CA GLU A 51 -1.40 -11.46 1.36
C GLU A 51 -1.20 -12.98 1.50
N ALA A 52 0.05 -13.43 1.63
CA ALA A 52 0.37 -14.82 1.93
C ALA A 52 -0.28 -15.27 3.25
N LEU A 53 -0.21 -14.44 4.29
CA LEU A 53 -0.87 -14.71 5.56
C LEU A 53 -2.38 -14.81 5.35
N TYR A 54 -3.01 -13.78 4.75
CA TYR A 54 -4.46 -13.67 4.51
C TYR A 54 -5.03 -14.91 3.79
N TYR A 55 -4.43 -15.33 2.68
CA TYR A 55 -4.91 -16.48 1.92
C TYR A 55 -4.55 -17.83 2.54
N SER A 56 -3.60 -17.89 3.46
CA SER A 56 -3.28 -19.13 4.19
C SER A 56 -4.32 -19.49 5.27
N ASN A 57 -5.26 -18.58 5.58
CA ASN A 57 -6.29 -18.80 6.58
C ASN A 57 -7.72 -18.66 5.99
N PRO A 58 -8.50 -19.77 5.92
CA PRO A 58 -9.85 -19.76 5.34
C PRO A 58 -10.83 -18.79 5.99
N GLU A 59 -10.68 -18.52 7.30
CA GLU A 59 -11.60 -17.66 8.05
C GLU A 59 -11.42 -16.17 7.72
N THR A 60 -10.25 -15.75 7.23
CA THR A 60 -10.02 -14.36 6.81
C THR A 60 -10.40 -14.07 5.37
N CYS A 61 -10.47 -15.08 4.51
CA CYS A 61 -10.87 -14.93 3.10
C CYS A 61 -12.28 -14.36 2.90
N GLU A 62 -13.12 -14.34 3.95
CA GLU A 62 -14.44 -13.71 3.88
C GLU A 62 -14.40 -12.17 3.96
N ASN A 63 -13.25 -11.59 4.32
CA ASN A 63 -13.11 -10.13 4.42
C ASN A 63 -12.75 -9.50 3.07
N ILE A 64 -13.79 -9.19 2.28
CA ILE A 64 -13.67 -8.58 0.95
C ILE A 64 -12.86 -7.27 0.95
N PHE A 65 -12.91 -6.50 2.04
CA PHE A 65 -12.22 -5.21 2.12
C PHE A 65 -10.69 -5.36 2.08
N LEU A 66 -10.15 -6.46 2.63
CA LEU A 66 -8.70 -6.67 2.62
C LEU A 66 -8.20 -7.15 1.26
N ALA A 67 -8.99 -7.97 0.56
CA ALA A 67 -8.71 -8.35 -0.82
C ALA A 67 -8.63 -7.13 -1.74
N ASP A 68 -9.57 -6.18 -1.59
CA ASP A 68 -9.56 -4.92 -2.33
C ASP A 68 -8.32 -4.07 -2.02
N VAL A 69 -7.85 -4.05 -0.76
CA VAL A 69 -6.61 -3.34 -0.39
C VAL A 69 -5.39 -3.94 -1.12
N PHE A 70 -5.27 -5.27 -1.16
CA PHE A 70 -4.18 -5.94 -1.89
C PHE A 70 -4.24 -5.63 -3.38
N HIS A 71 -5.43 -5.70 -3.97
CA HIS A 71 -5.62 -5.36 -5.37
C HIS A 71 -5.21 -3.91 -5.66
N CYS A 72 -5.75 -2.93 -4.92
CA CYS A 72 -5.39 -1.53 -5.12
C CYS A 72 -3.89 -1.28 -4.91
N PHE A 73 -3.24 -1.97 -3.97
CA PHE A 73 -1.79 -1.84 -3.77
C PHE A 73 -1.02 -2.33 -5.00
N SER A 74 -1.40 -3.49 -5.56
CA SER A 74 -0.75 -4.04 -6.76
C SER A 74 -0.87 -3.12 -7.99
N VAL A 75 -2.02 -2.45 -8.14
CA VAL A 75 -2.26 -1.47 -9.21
C VAL A 75 -1.40 -0.22 -9.01
N PHE A 76 -1.37 0.32 -7.79
CA PHE A 76 -0.51 1.43 -7.43
C PHE A 76 0.99 1.11 -7.63
N GLU A 77 1.46 -0.04 -7.15
CA GLU A 77 2.86 -0.46 -7.29
C GLU A 77 3.27 -0.53 -8.76
N LYS A 78 2.44 -1.19 -9.59
CA LYS A 78 2.69 -1.31 -11.02
C LYS A 78 2.78 0.07 -11.68
N GLU A 79 1.79 0.93 -11.42
CA GLU A 79 1.74 2.28 -11.98
C GLU A 79 2.94 3.12 -11.54
N PHE A 80 3.34 3.03 -10.27
CA PHE A 80 4.52 3.70 -9.75
C PHE A 80 5.80 3.26 -10.49
N LEU A 81 6.00 1.96 -10.69
CA LEU A 81 7.16 1.42 -11.39
C LEU A 81 7.13 1.76 -12.88
N ASP A 82 5.95 1.75 -13.51
CA ASP A 82 5.75 2.13 -14.91
C ASP A 82 6.08 3.62 -15.12
N ASN A 83 5.65 4.47 -14.18
CA ASN A 83 5.99 5.88 -14.15
C ASN A 83 7.49 6.10 -14.02
N VAL A 84 8.16 5.47 -13.05
CA VAL A 84 9.62 5.57 -12.91
C VAL A 84 10.36 5.10 -14.18
N ARG A 85 9.86 4.04 -14.83
CA ARG A 85 10.48 3.49 -16.05
C ARG A 85 10.35 4.42 -17.25
N THR A 86 9.21 5.05 -17.42
CA THR A 86 8.87 5.81 -18.63
C THR A 86 8.95 7.33 -18.42
N ASN A 87 9.14 7.75 -17.17
CA ASN A 87 9.15 9.15 -16.73
C ASN A 87 7.93 9.93 -17.26
N HIS A 88 6.74 9.32 -17.13
CA HIS A 88 5.49 9.91 -17.62
C HIS A 88 4.82 10.79 -16.54
N SER A 89 3.61 11.27 -16.81
CA SER A 89 2.87 12.11 -15.85
C SER A 89 2.54 11.38 -14.55
N HIS A 90 3.01 11.90 -13.41
CA HIS A 90 2.70 11.36 -12.08
C HIS A 90 1.20 11.34 -11.72
N GLN A 91 0.32 11.97 -12.51
CA GLN A 91 -1.11 12.03 -12.25
C GLN A 91 -1.75 10.66 -12.06
N TRP A 92 -1.40 9.67 -12.88
CA TRP A 92 -1.96 8.32 -12.75
C TRP A 92 -1.44 7.62 -11.50
N THR A 93 -0.16 7.78 -11.15
CA THR A 93 0.38 7.30 -9.88
C THR A 93 -0.37 7.90 -8.68
N ASP A 94 -0.75 9.17 -8.72
CA ASP A 94 -1.56 9.78 -7.65
C ASP A 94 -2.96 9.17 -7.60
N VAL A 95 -3.64 9.05 -8.75
CA VAL A 95 -4.98 8.45 -8.83
C VAL A 95 -5.01 7.05 -8.24
N GLU A 96 -4.05 6.18 -8.61
CA GLU A 96 -4.00 4.83 -8.07
C GLU A 96 -3.64 4.81 -6.58
N PHE A 97 -2.82 5.75 -6.11
CA PHE A 97 -2.56 5.91 -4.68
C PHE A 97 -3.80 6.36 -3.90
N GLN A 98 -4.60 7.30 -4.42
CA GLN A 98 -5.85 7.72 -3.78
C GLN A 98 -6.85 6.55 -3.69
N ARG A 99 -6.93 5.69 -4.72
CA ARG A 99 -7.75 4.47 -4.67
C ARG A 99 -7.28 3.49 -3.59
N LEU A 100 -5.96 3.27 -3.49
CA LEU A 100 -5.37 2.48 -2.41
C LEU A 100 -5.71 3.06 -1.04
N ARG A 101 -5.58 4.38 -0.86
CA ARG A 101 -5.97 5.06 0.38
C ARG A 101 -7.44 4.80 0.71
N ASP A 102 -8.34 5.01 -0.24
CA ASP A 102 -9.77 4.91 0.00
C ASP A 102 -10.18 3.47 0.36
N SER A 103 -9.60 2.48 -0.33
CA SER A 103 -9.76 1.06 0.00
C SER A 103 -9.25 0.75 1.42
N PHE A 104 -8.05 1.21 1.76
CA PHE A 104 -7.47 1.00 3.09
C PHE A 104 -8.26 1.68 4.20
N MET A 105 -8.71 2.92 3.98
CA MET A 105 -9.49 3.69 4.95
C MET A 105 -10.90 3.12 5.16
N SER A 106 -11.42 2.37 4.18
CA SER A 106 -12.68 1.63 4.31
C SER A 106 -12.51 0.31 5.06
N SER A 107 -11.28 -0.20 5.20
CA SER A 107 -11.00 -1.47 5.88
C SER A 107 -11.09 -1.38 7.42
N PRO A 108 -11.18 -2.52 8.13
CA PRO A 108 -11.07 -2.58 9.59
C PRO A 108 -9.70 -2.14 10.13
N PHE A 109 -8.68 -2.02 9.28
CA PHE A 109 -7.30 -1.69 9.67
C PHE A 109 -6.93 -0.23 9.42
N ARG A 110 -7.89 0.60 9.01
CA ARG A 110 -7.71 2.02 8.74
C ARG A 110 -6.94 2.77 9.84
N PHE A 111 -6.19 3.78 9.42
CA PHE A 111 -5.58 4.73 10.35
C PHE A 111 -6.65 5.61 11.00
N LYS A 112 -6.34 6.07 12.21
CA LYS A 112 -7.17 7.07 12.90
C LYS A 112 -6.81 8.50 12.52
N ASP A 113 -5.60 8.71 12.01
CA ASP A 113 -5.09 10.02 11.62
C ASP A 113 -4.94 10.09 10.10
N GLU A 114 -5.82 10.86 9.46
CA GLU A 114 -5.83 11.06 8.01
C GLU A 114 -4.69 11.98 7.54
N LYS A 115 -4.05 12.74 8.44
CA LYS A 115 -2.92 13.61 8.11
C LYS A 115 -1.70 12.84 7.62
N LEU A 116 -1.69 11.52 7.79
CA LEU A 116 -0.64 10.66 7.22
C LEU A 116 -0.65 10.71 5.69
N PHE A 117 -1.78 10.97 5.04
CA PHE A 117 -1.93 10.98 3.58
C PHE A 117 -1.72 12.36 2.93
N SER A 118 -1.80 13.44 3.71
CA SER A 118 -1.47 14.81 3.30
C SER A 118 0.02 15.09 3.43
#